data_AF-A0A974DFK0-F1
#
_entry.id   AF-A0A974DFK0-F1
#
_cell.length_a   1.000
_cell.length_b   1.000
_cell.length_c   1.000
_cell.angle_alpha   90.00
_cell.angle_beta   90.00
_cell.angle_gamma   90.00
#
_symmetry.space_group_name_H-M   'P 1'
#
loop_
_entity.id
_entity.type
_entity.pdbx_description
1 polymer ?
#
loop_
_entity_poly.entity_id
_entity_poly.type
_entity_poly.pdbx_seq_one_letter_code
_entity_poly.pdbx_strand_id
1 'polypeptide(L)'
;MTDRVPIDRVTVPVKVTLRILNRDFTPSLTDTTSVEYMEFEKQFRAEVLTVYSKIIGFKDIKIESLRAGSIIVDHNVIVEAENNGNITLTDLYNTIFQEVENALQKLQSNKCSEDSFCMGESNIITRPPPTGEEFCREVIEPGYWEFYSPIFTSNGLFCVSQCSVESPQYLNCNGGDCIMSRRGPKCLCPSTDIYMYIYAQCNGKVHKAVLYGGVGATLAVLLILIVTLGILLCKSRKRTRIPRNVYENMS
;
A
#
# COMPACT_ATOMS: atom_id res chain seq x y z
N MET A 1 -8.03 -10.13 -4.94
CA MET A 1 -7.46 -8.76 -5.04
C MET A 1 -6.65 -8.72 -6.32
N THR A 2 -6.77 -7.65 -7.11
CA THR A 2 -6.10 -7.56 -8.42
C THR A 2 -4.65 -7.12 -8.24
N ASP A 3 -3.71 -7.76 -8.92
CA ASP A 3 -2.27 -7.46 -8.80
C ASP A 3 -1.87 -6.13 -9.44
N ARG A 4 -2.73 -5.61 -10.32
CA ARG A 4 -2.52 -4.33 -11.00
C ARG A 4 -3.83 -3.57 -10.99
N VAL A 5 -3.81 -2.38 -10.39
CA VAL A 5 -4.97 -1.50 -10.27
C VAL A 5 -4.65 -0.19 -10.98
N PRO A 6 -5.35 0.17 -12.07
CA PRO A 6 -5.19 1.47 -12.71
C PRO A 6 -5.72 2.59 -11.82
N ILE A 7 -5.07 3.75 -11.87
CA ILE A 7 -5.58 4.99 -11.27
C ILE A 7 -6.08 5.87 -12.40
N ASP A 8 -7.34 5.74 -12.82
CA ASP A 8 -7.81 6.46 -14.01
C ASP A 8 -7.87 7.98 -13.80
N ARG A 9 -8.14 8.40 -12.56
CA ARG A 9 -8.25 9.81 -12.18
C ARG A 9 -7.50 10.07 -10.88
N VAL A 10 -6.90 11.24 -10.78
CA VAL A 10 -6.20 11.73 -9.61
C VAL A 10 -6.91 12.94 -9.04
N THR A 11 -7.08 12.95 -7.72
CA THR A 11 -7.66 14.08 -6.99
C THR A 11 -6.55 14.96 -6.43
N VAL A 12 -6.55 16.23 -6.80
CA VAL A 12 -5.54 17.21 -6.40
C VAL A 12 -6.19 18.30 -5.54
N PRO A 13 -5.89 18.34 -4.22
CA PRO A 13 -6.30 19.45 -3.38
C PRO A 13 -5.28 20.60 -3.45
N VAL A 14 -5.71 21.77 -3.92
CA VAL A 14 -4.90 22.99 -3.90
C VAL A 14 -5.31 23.84 -2.69
N LYS A 15 -4.39 24.01 -1.74
CA LYS A 15 -4.66 24.77 -0.51
C LYS A 15 -4.50 26.27 -0.74
N VAL A 16 -5.54 27.01 -0.40
CA VAL A 16 -5.66 28.45 -0.61
C VAL A 16 -5.97 29.13 0.71
N THR A 17 -5.36 30.29 0.92
CA THR A 17 -5.77 31.27 1.94
C THR A 17 -6.34 32.47 1.22
N LEU A 18 -7.54 32.91 1.60
CA LEU A 18 -8.23 34.06 1.02
C LEU A 18 -8.80 34.95 2.12
N ARG A 19 -8.54 36.25 2.05
CA ARG A 19 -9.01 37.22 3.04
C ARG A 19 -10.30 37.91 2.57
N ILE A 20 -11.29 37.98 3.43
CA ILE A 20 -12.51 38.79 3.22
C ILE A 20 -12.35 40.12 3.95
N LEU A 21 -12.45 41.24 3.23
CA LEU A 21 -12.10 42.57 3.76
C LEU A 21 -13.26 43.30 4.45
N ASN A 22 -14.51 43.03 4.04
CA ASN A 22 -15.70 43.76 4.48
C ASN A 22 -16.58 42.97 5.46
N ARG A 23 -15.98 41.99 6.16
CA ARG A 23 -16.62 41.18 7.19
C ARG A 23 -15.69 40.98 8.38
N ASP A 24 -16.24 41.13 9.56
CA ASP A 24 -15.53 40.92 10.81
C ASP A 24 -15.59 39.46 11.23
N PHE A 25 -14.49 39.01 11.84
CA PHE A 25 -14.42 37.68 12.39
C PHE A 25 -15.10 37.65 13.76
N THR A 26 -15.95 36.65 13.99
CA THR A 26 -16.53 36.35 15.29
C THR A 26 -16.09 34.97 15.77
N PRO A 27 -16.09 34.70 17.09
CA PRO A 27 -15.77 33.38 17.61
C PRO A 27 -16.70 32.27 17.08
N SER A 28 -17.97 32.57 16.76
CA SER A 28 -18.93 31.60 16.23
C SER A 28 -18.47 30.99 14.90
N LEU A 29 -17.70 31.74 14.10
CA LEU A 29 -17.12 31.25 12.84
C LEU A 29 -16.08 30.13 13.03
N THR A 30 -15.67 29.84 14.27
CA THR A 30 -14.85 28.65 14.57
C THR A 30 -15.69 27.39 14.78
N ASP A 31 -16.98 27.55 15.04
CA ASP A 31 -17.93 26.45 15.24
C ASP A 31 -18.70 26.19 13.94
N THR A 32 -18.35 25.07 13.28
CA THR A 32 -18.97 24.61 12.03
C THR A 32 -20.46 24.30 12.15
N THR A 33 -20.99 24.19 13.37
CA THR A 33 -22.42 23.95 13.63
C THR A 33 -23.20 25.23 13.93
N SER A 34 -22.52 26.37 14.05
CA SER A 34 -23.18 27.66 14.28
C SER A 34 -23.90 28.13 13.02
N VAL A 35 -25.03 28.83 13.22
CA VAL A 35 -25.80 29.44 12.13
C VAL A 35 -24.92 30.40 11.33
N GLU A 36 -24.08 31.17 12.02
CA GLU A 36 -23.18 32.16 11.42
C GLU A 36 -22.15 31.51 10.49
N TYR A 37 -21.54 30.40 10.89
CA TYR A 37 -20.63 29.63 10.03
C TYR A 37 -21.36 29.08 8.80
N MET A 38 -22.54 28.48 8.98
CA MET A 38 -23.30 27.87 7.88
C MET A 38 -23.74 28.91 6.84
N GLU A 39 -24.19 30.09 7.29
CA GLU A 39 -24.54 31.20 6.41
C GLU A 39 -23.31 31.75 5.68
N PHE A 40 -22.20 31.94 6.41
CA PHE A 40 -20.93 32.34 5.82
C PHE A 40 -20.47 31.33 4.75
N GLU A 41 -20.43 30.03 5.07
CA GLU A 41 -20.01 28.98 4.15
C GLU A 41 -20.89 29.01 2.89
N LYS A 42 -22.21 29.06 3.05
CA LYS A 42 -23.14 29.08 1.93
C LYS A 42 -22.87 30.26 0.99
N GLN A 43 -22.70 31.46 1.53
CA GLN A 43 -22.41 32.65 0.73
C GLN A 43 -21.02 32.56 0.09
N PHE A 44 -20.01 32.16 0.87
CA PHE A 44 -18.62 32.06 0.41
C PHE A 44 -18.52 31.10 -0.77
N ARG A 45 -19.12 29.92 -0.64
CA ARG A 45 -19.17 28.92 -1.72
C ARG A 45 -19.84 29.50 -2.96
N ALA A 46 -20.99 30.17 -2.82
CA ALA A 46 -21.70 30.76 -3.96
C ALA A 46 -20.82 31.77 -4.73
N GLU A 47 -20.06 32.60 -4.03
CA GLU A 47 -19.21 33.63 -4.64
C GLU A 47 -17.97 33.03 -5.32
N VAL A 48 -17.22 32.15 -4.65
CA VAL A 48 -15.99 31.58 -5.22
C VAL A 48 -16.27 30.57 -6.35
N LEU A 49 -17.43 29.91 -6.33
CA LEU A 49 -17.84 29.00 -7.40
C LEU A 49 -18.05 29.71 -8.74
N THR A 50 -18.23 31.03 -8.76
CA THR A 50 -18.32 31.81 -10.02
C THR A 50 -17.05 31.76 -10.86
N VAL A 51 -15.89 31.47 -10.23
CA VAL A 51 -14.61 31.29 -10.92
C VAL A 51 -14.13 29.84 -10.89
N TYR A 52 -14.24 29.13 -9.75
CA TYR A 52 -13.66 27.79 -9.63
C TYR A 52 -14.40 26.75 -10.44
N SER A 53 -15.71 26.90 -10.64
CA SER A 53 -16.49 25.99 -11.51
C SER A 53 -16.05 25.99 -12.98
N LYS A 54 -15.24 26.98 -13.39
CA LYS A 54 -14.68 27.09 -14.75
C LYS A 54 -13.35 26.34 -14.91
N ILE A 55 -12.75 25.88 -13.81
CA ILE A 55 -11.54 25.06 -13.81
C ILE A 55 -11.92 23.67 -14.30
N ILE A 56 -11.18 23.16 -15.29
CA ILE A 56 -11.47 21.83 -15.85
C ILE A 56 -11.21 20.78 -14.78
N GLY A 57 -12.17 19.89 -14.56
CA GLY A 57 -12.06 18.86 -13.53
C GLY A 57 -12.37 19.34 -12.11
N PHE A 58 -12.83 20.59 -11.92
CA PHE A 58 -13.29 21.06 -10.61
C PHE A 58 -14.33 20.10 -10.01
N LYS A 59 -14.12 19.72 -8.75
CA LYS A 59 -15.03 18.85 -8.00
C LYS A 59 -15.74 19.58 -6.89
N ASP A 60 -14.95 20.18 -5.99
CA ASP A 60 -15.51 20.82 -4.82
C ASP A 60 -14.53 21.79 -4.16
N ILE A 61 -15.02 22.52 -3.18
CA ILE A 61 -14.24 23.31 -2.24
C ILE A 61 -14.49 22.81 -0.82
N LYS A 62 -13.41 22.72 -0.03
CA LYS A 62 -13.48 22.32 1.38
C LYS A 62 -12.85 23.40 2.25
N ILE A 63 -13.66 24.10 3.04
CA ILE A 63 -13.16 25.04 4.05
C ILE A 63 -12.47 24.24 5.16
N GLU A 64 -11.20 24.51 5.44
CA GLU A 64 -10.45 23.92 6.55
C GLU A 64 -10.64 24.70 7.84
N SER A 65 -10.56 26.03 7.78
CA SER A 65 -10.72 26.89 8.96
C SER A 65 -10.97 28.35 8.61
N LEU A 66 -11.62 29.06 9.53
CA LEU A 66 -11.76 30.52 9.50
C LEU A 66 -10.91 31.13 10.63
N ARG A 67 -10.12 32.16 10.34
CA ARG A 67 -9.21 32.81 11.30
C ARG A 67 -9.44 34.32 11.37
N ALA A 68 -9.03 34.89 12.51
CA ALA A 68 -9.11 36.33 12.79
C ALA A 68 -8.07 37.14 11.98
N GLY A 69 -8.42 38.40 11.67
CA GLY A 69 -7.62 39.32 10.85
C GLY A 69 -8.38 39.84 9.62
N SER A 70 -9.62 40.32 9.83
CA SER A 70 -10.73 40.11 8.88
C SER A 70 -10.98 38.59 8.69
N ILE A 71 -12.09 38.15 8.09
CA ILE A 71 -12.30 36.69 7.95
C ILE A 71 -11.25 36.12 6.98
N ILE A 72 -10.28 35.37 7.50
CA ILE A 72 -9.30 34.64 6.69
C ILE A 72 -9.81 33.22 6.49
N VAL A 73 -10.06 32.84 5.25
CA VAL A 73 -10.56 31.52 4.87
C VAL A 73 -9.39 30.68 4.38
N ASP A 74 -9.09 29.59 5.09
CA ASP A 74 -8.23 28.54 4.56
C ASP A 74 -9.11 27.44 3.96
N HIS A 75 -8.99 27.20 2.66
CA HIS A 75 -9.80 26.20 1.95
C HIS A 75 -8.98 25.41 0.92
N ASN A 76 -9.44 24.21 0.59
CA ASN A 76 -8.91 23.43 -0.51
C ASN A 76 -9.83 23.55 -1.72
N VAL A 77 -9.26 23.82 -2.88
CA VAL A 77 -9.92 23.64 -4.18
C VAL A 77 -9.58 22.23 -4.66
N ILE A 78 -10.60 21.39 -4.82
CA ILE A 78 -10.44 19.97 -5.17
C ILE A 78 -10.68 19.84 -6.67
N VAL A 79 -9.66 19.40 -7.39
CA VAL A 79 -9.70 19.19 -8.84
C VAL A 79 -9.38 17.74 -9.14
N GLU A 80 -10.21 17.09 -9.94
CA GLU A 80 -10.00 15.73 -10.43
C GLU A 80 -9.52 15.79 -11.88
N ALA A 81 -8.37 15.18 -12.14
CA ALA A 81 -7.77 15.14 -13.46
C ALA A 81 -7.54 13.72 -13.93
N GLU A 82 -7.56 13.53 -15.25
CA GLU A 82 -7.30 12.23 -15.87
C GLU A 82 -5.80 11.90 -15.81
N ASN A 83 -5.49 10.67 -15.44
CA ASN A 83 -4.13 10.15 -15.44
C ASN A 83 -3.93 9.26 -16.66
N ASN A 84 -3.60 9.90 -17.78
CA ASN A 84 -3.44 9.22 -19.08
C ASN A 84 -1.98 8.90 -19.46
N GLY A 85 -1.03 9.07 -18.53
CA GLY A 85 0.39 8.71 -18.72
C GLY A 85 1.21 9.66 -19.59
N ASN A 86 0.58 10.61 -20.29
CA ASN A 86 1.27 11.58 -21.14
C ASN A 86 1.90 12.74 -20.36
N ILE A 87 1.44 12.98 -19.14
CA ILE A 87 1.90 14.06 -18.26
C ILE A 87 2.36 13.47 -16.92
N THR A 88 3.43 14.04 -16.34
CA THR A 88 3.86 13.64 -15.00
C THR A 88 2.89 14.17 -13.95
N LEU A 89 2.77 13.51 -12.78
CA LEU A 89 1.93 14.02 -11.69
C LEU A 89 2.34 15.43 -11.25
N THR A 90 3.65 15.73 -11.28
CA THR A 90 4.18 17.05 -10.94
C THR A 90 3.73 18.12 -11.94
N ASP A 91 3.82 17.84 -13.24
CA ASP A 91 3.41 18.80 -14.28
C ASP A 91 1.89 19.00 -14.27
N LEU A 92 1.13 17.92 -14.03
CA LEU A 92 -0.30 17.98 -13.85
C LEU A 92 -0.69 18.85 -12.65
N TYR A 93 -0.04 18.63 -11.51
CA TYR A 93 -0.23 19.44 -10.31
C TYR A 93 0.09 20.92 -10.56
N ASN A 94 1.23 21.21 -11.21
CA ASN A 94 1.62 22.58 -11.55
C ASN A 94 0.62 23.26 -12.49
N THR A 95 0.06 22.52 -13.44
CA THR A 95 -0.98 23.04 -14.35
C THR A 95 -2.24 23.42 -13.56
N ILE A 96 -2.73 22.52 -12.70
CA ILE A 96 -3.89 22.79 -11.85
C ILE A 96 -3.64 23.98 -10.91
N PHE A 97 -2.44 24.04 -10.31
CA PHE A 97 -2.03 25.15 -9.46
C PHE A 97 -2.15 26.49 -10.18
N GLN A 98 -1.65 26.57 -11.43
CA GLN A 98 -1.74 27.79 -12.25
C GLN A 98 -3.18 28.14 -12.63
N GLU A 99 -4.05 27.15 -12.90
CA GLU A 99 -5.47 27.42 -13.14
C GLU A 99 -6.18 27.99 -11.90
N VAL A 100 -5.89 27.46 -10.72
CA VAL A 100 -6.42 27.97 -9.44
C VAL A 100 -5.90 29.39 -9.17
N GLU A 101 -4.63 29.66 -9.44
CA GLU A 101 -4.02 30.99 -9.30
C GLU A 101 -4.70 32.02 -10.20
N ASN A 102 -4.93 31.66 -11.48
CA ASN A 102 -5.64 32.50 -12.43
C ASN A 102 -7.11 32.72 -12.05
N ALA A 103 -7.77 31.72 -11.42
CA ALA A 103 -9.12 31.88 -10.92
C ALA A 103 -9.18 32.83 -9.72
N LEU A 104 -8.19 32.76 -8.81
CA LEU A 104 -8.07 33.65 -7.66
C LEU A 104 -7.90 35.11 -8.07
N GLN A 105 -7.07 35.40 -9.07
CA GLN A 105 -6.90 36.75 -9.59
C GLN A 105 -8.21 37.38 -10.09
N LYS A 106 -9.16 36.56 -10.56
CA LYS A 106 -10.49 37.04 -11.01
C LYS A 106 -11.45 37.32 -9.86
N LEU A 107 -11.20 36.77 -8.68
CA LEU A 107 -11.99 37.06 -7.47
C LEU A 107 -11.58 38.36 -6.81
N GLN A 108 -10.30 38.74 -6.92
CA GLN A 108 -9.81 39.99 -6.36
C GLN A 108 -10.54 41.17 -7.00
N SER A 109 -11.26 41.93 -6.18
CA SER A 109 -12.02 43.09 -6.62
C SER A 109 -11.59 44.33 -5.85
N ASN A 110 -11.32 45.40 -6.58
CA ASN A 110 -11.08 46.73 -6.00
C ASN A 110 -12.40 47.46 -5.66
N LYS A 111 -13.55 46.85 -5.96
CA LYS A 111 -14.88 47.40 -5.69
C LYS A 111 -15.64 46.45 -4.77
N CYS A 112 -15.82 46.85 -3.52
CA CYS A 112 -16.59 46.12 -2.53
C CYS A 112 -18.04 46.59 -2.55
N SER A 113 -18.98 45.64 -2.56
CA SER A 113 -20.39 45.89 -2.22
C SER A 113 -20.63 45.55 -0.74
N GLU A 114 -21.69 46.06 -0.14
CA GLU A 114 -22.12 45.61 1.20
C GLU A 114 -22.76 44.22 1.16
N ASP A 115 -23.43 43.89 0.06
CA ASP A 115 -24.21 42.64 -0.09
C ASP A 115 -23.36 41.40 -0.43
N SER A 116 -22.12 41.58 -0.90
CA SER A 116 -21.22 40.50 -1.30
C SER A 116 -19.93 40.51 -0.48
N PHE A 117 -19.18 39.41 -0.47
CA PHE A 117 -17.86 39.40 0.15
C PHE A 117 -16.85 40.16 -0.71
N CYS A 118 -16.09 41.03 -0.06
CA CYS A 118 -14.98 41.72 -0.69
C CYS A 118 -13.72 40.88 -0.55
N MET A 119 -13.45 40.11 -1.59
CA MET A 119 -12.28 39.22 -1.69
C MET A 119 -11.00 40.06 -1.83
N GLY A 120 -10.13 39.97 -0.84
CA GLY A 120 -8.86 40.68 -0.76
C GLY A 120 -7.67 39.80 -1.14
N GLU A 121 -6.59 39.95 -0.39
CA GLU A 121 -5.35 39.19 -0.60
C GLU A 121 -5.61 37.68 -0.54
N SER A 122 -4.96 36.96 -1.45
CA SER A 122 -5.02 35.52 -1.55
C SER A 122 -3.62 34.95 -1.74
N ASN A 123 -3.38 33.77 -1.17
CA ASN A 123 -2.14 33.04 -1.34
C ASN A 123 -2.45 31.56 -1.54
N ILE A 124 -1.73 30.91 -2.47
CA ILE A 124 -1.77 29.45 -2.58
C ILE A 124 -0.61 28.89 -1.77
N ILE A 125 -0.92 28.02 -0.82
CA ILE A 125 0.07 27.36 0.01
C ILE A 125 0.68 26.23 -0.83
N THR A 126 1.96 26.38 -1.16
CA THR A 126 2.72 25.36 -1.89
C THR A 126 2.89 24.12 -1.01
N ARG A 127 2.14 23.08 -1.34
CA ARG A 127 2.38 21.72 -0.84
C ARG A 127 3.10 20.91 -1.92
N PRO A 128 3.93 19.94 -1.53
CA PRO A 128 4.43 18.97 -2.50
C PRO A 128 3.24 18.30 -3.20
N PRO A 129 3.33 18.05 -4.52
CA PRO A 129 2.31 17.30 -5.24
C PRO A 129 2.02 15.96 -4.56
N PRO A 130 0.78 15.47 -4.59
CA PRO A 130 0.47 14.15 -4.07
C PRO A 130 1.31 13.07 -4.75
N THR A 131 1.81 12.12 -3.97
CA THR A 131 2.69 11.07 -4.50
C THR A 131 1.88 9.87 -5.01
N GLY A 132 2.51 9.04 -5.85
CA GLY A 132 1.87 7.80 -6.31
C GLY A 132 1.45 6.88 -5.14
N GLU A 133 2.21 6.89 -4.05
CA GLU A 133 1.94 6.14 -2.84
C GLU A 133 0.66 6.62 -2.14
N GLU A 134 0.41 7.93 -2.11
CA GLU A 134 -0.80 8.50 -1.52
C GLU A 134 -2.04 8.06 -2.31
N PHE A 135 -1.97 8.12 -3.65
CA PHE A 135 -3.05 7.62 -4.51
C PHE A 135 -3.27 6.11 -4.35
N CYS A 136 -2.20 5.31 -4.29
CA CYS A 136 -2.33 3.88 -4.05
C CYS A 136 -2.93 3.57 -2.68
N ARG A 137 -2.60 4.34 -1.64
CA ARG A 137 -3.18 4.15 -0.30
C ARG A 137 -4.69 4.43 -0.28
N GLU A 138 -5.17 5.36 -1.09
CA GLU A 138 -6.59 5.71 -1.17
C GLU A 138 -7.41 4.64 -1.91
N VAL A 139 -6.89 4.10 -3.01
CA VAL A 139 -7.63 3.16 -3.88
C VAL A 139 -7.51 1.70 -3.41
N ILE A 140 -6.39 1.32 -2.80
CA ILE A 140 -6.18 -0.06 -2.34
C ILE A 140 -6.87 -0.29 -1.00
N GLU A 141 -7.57 -1.43 -0.88
CA GLU A 141 -8.30 -1.79 0.33
C GLU A 141 -7.40 -1.77 1.59
N PRO A 142 -7.89 -1.22 2.72
CA PRO A 142 -7.16 -1.22 3.99
C PRO A 142 -6.64 -2.60 4.39
N GLY A 143 -5.35 -2.66 4.72
CA GLY A 143 -4.63 -3.90 5.07
C GLY A 143 -3.93 -4.59 3.90
N TYR A 144 -4.06 -4.08 2.67
CA TYR A 144 -3.29 -4.56 1.52
C TYR A 144 -2.26 -3.55 1.02
N TRP A 145 -2.47 -2.25 1.22
CA TRP A 145 -1.68 -1.16 0.62
C TRP A 145 -0.17 -1.26 0.87
N GLU A 146 0.25 -1.84 2.02
CA GLU A 146 1.67 -2.03 2.38
C GLU A 146 2.43 -2.96 1.41
N PHE A 147 1.70 -3.77 0.64
CA PHE A 147 2.23 -4.70 -0.34
C PHE A 147 2.00 -4.22 -1.78
N TYR A 148 1.65 -2.94 -1.97
CA TYR A 148 1.50 -2.30 -3.26
C TYR A 148 2.55 -1.20 -3.42
N SER A 149 2.93 -0.94 -4.66
CA SER A 149 3.82 0.16 -5.01
C SER A 149 3.28 0.88 -6.24
N PRO A 150 3.44 2.22 -6.31
CA PRO A 150 3.11 2.95 -7.52
C PRO A 150 4.13 2.66 -8.61
N ILE A 151 3.65 2.50 -9.84
CA ILE A 151 4.49 2.50 -11.05
C ILE A 151 3.91 3.48 -12.06
N PHE A 152 4.80 4.20 -12.74
CA PHE A 152 4.43 5.12 -13.81
C PHE A 152 4.72 4.46 -15.15
N THR A 153 3.71 4.39 -16.00
CA THR A 153 3.81 3.82 -17.34
C THR A 153 3.31 4.82 -18.38
N SER A 154 3.48 4.52 -19.67
CA SER A 154 2.89 5.30 -20.77
C SER A 154 1.36 5.41 -20.69
N ASN A 155 0.70 4.53 -19.94
CA ASN A 155 -0.75 4.49 -19.78
C ASN A 155 -1.21 5.09 -18.44
N GLY A 156 -0.31 5.73 -17.69
CA GLY A 156 -0.59 6.37 -16.40
C GLY A 156 0.07 5.68 -15.21
N LEU A 157 -0.23 6.22 -14.03
CA LEU A 157 -0.02 5.62 -12.71
C LEU A 157 -0.84 4.33 -12.51
N PHE A 158 -0.18 3.27 -12.07
CA PHE A 158 -0.79 2.03 -11.59
C PHE A 158 -0.30 1.71 -10.19
N CYS A 159 -1.14 1.06 -9.40
CA CYS A 159 -0.77 0.43 -8.14
C CYS A 159 -0.57 -1.06 -8.39
N VAL A 160 0.66 -1.52 -8.24
CA VAL A 160 1.03 -2.92 -8.46
C VAL A 160 1.37 -3.62 -7.16
N SER A 161 0.78 -4.79 -6.97
CA SER A 161 1.04 -5.65 -5.84
C SER A 161 2.45 -6.25 -5.94
N GLN A 162 3.02 -6.70 -4.83
CA GLN A 162 4.28 -7.47 -4.85
C GLN A 162 4.18 -8.81 -5.63
N CYS A 163 2.99 -9.25 -6.03
CA CYS A 163 2.83 -10.40 -6.94
C CYS A 163 2.92 -10.02 -8.42
N SER A 164 2.86 -8.73 -8.76
CA SER A 164 3.05 -8.26 -10.14
C SER A 164 4.53 -8.22 -10.51
N VAL A 165 4.87 -8.73 -11.69
CA VAL A 165 6.23 -8.70 -12.25
C VAL A 165 6.79 -7.28 -12.46
N GLU A 166 5.91 -6.29 -12.62
CA GLU A 166 6.28 -4.88 -12.77
C GLU A 166 6.58 -4.21 -11.42
N SER A 167 6.29 -4.89 -10.31
CA SER A 167 6.53 -4.35 -8.98
C SER A 167 8.02 -4.22 -8.70
N PRO A 168 8.49 -3.10 -8.12
CA PRO A 168 9.87 -2.96 -7.65
C PRO A 168 10.21 -3.97 -6.54
N GLN A 169 9.19 -4.54 -5.90
CA GLN A 169 9.30 -5.53 -4.82
C GLN A 169 8.69 -6.87 -5.24
N TYR A 170 8.81 -7.24 -6.51
CA TYR A 170 8.22 -8.47 -7.05
C TYR A 170 8.71 -9.74 -6.31
N LEU A 171 7.75 -10.53 -5.82
CA LEU A 171 7.96 -11.84 -5.24
C LEU A 171 7.90 -12.92 -6.33
N ASN A 172 9.07 -13.41 -6.75
CA ASN A 172 9.15 -14.51 -7.70
C ASN A 172 8.89 -15.86 -7.03
N CYS A 173 7.81 -16.53 -7.45
CA CYS A 173 7.41 -17.86 -6.96
C CYS A 173 7.94 -19.04 -7.79
N ASN A 174 8.93 -18.83 -8.66
CA ASN A 174 9.62 -19.89 -9.43
C ASN A 174 8.70 -20.94 -10.09
N GLY A 175 7.62 -20.47 -10.73
CA GLY A 175 6.62 -21.31 -11.40
C GLY A 175 5.46 -21.77 -10.51
N GLY A 176 5.40 -21.31 -9.26
CA GLY A 176 4.19 -21.32 -8.44
C GLY A 176 3.40 -20.02 -8.57
N ASP A 177 2.20 -20.02 -7.99
CA ASP A 177 1.29 -18.89 -8.03
C ASP A 177 1.58 -17.93 -6.88
N CYS A 178 1.72 -16.64 -7.16
CA CYS A 178 1.78 -15.63 -6.11
C CYS A 178 0.36 -15.22 -5.71
N ILE A 179 0.04 -15.35 -4.43
CA ILE A 179 -1.26 -14.98 -3.86
C ILE A 179 -1.11 -13.83 -2.87
N MET A 180 -1.97 -12.82 -2.99
CA MET A 180 -1.96 -11.65 -2.12
C MET A 180 -2.89 -11.81 -0.91
N SER A 181 -2.40 -11.48 0.29
CA SER A 181 -3.17 -11.52 1.54
C SER A 181 -2.91 -10.26 2.38
N ARG A 182 -3.74 -10.02 3.40
CA ARG A 182 -3.51 -8.92 4.38
C ARG A 182 -2.24 -9.07 5.22
N ARG A 183 -1.59 -10.24 5.17
CA ARG A 183 -0.29 -10.50 5.83
C ARG A 183 0.87 -10.45 4.84
N GLY A 184 0.61 -10.06 3.59
CA GLY A 184 1.58 -10.02 2.52
C GLY A 184 1.40 -11.08 1.45
N PRO A 185 2.20 -11.00 0.38
CA PRO A 185 2.22 -11.98 -0.69
C PRO A 185 2.78 -13.32 -0.20
N LYS A 186 2.28 -14.41 -0.76
CA LYS A 186 2.78 -15.77 -0.50
C LYS A 186 2.81 -16.55 -1.80
N CYS A 187 3.76 -17.45 -1.92
CA CYS A 187 3.76 -18.39 -3.04
C CYS A 187 2.97 -19.64 -2.69
N LEU A 188 2.09 -20.05 -3.59
CA LEU A 188 1.45 -21.34 -3.61
C LEU A 188 2.21 -22.24 -4.60
N CYS A 189 2.97 -23.18 -4.07
CA CYS A 189 3.78 -24.07 -4.89
C CYS A 189 2.91 -25.14 -5.55
N PRO A 190 3.19 -25.49 -6.83
CA PRO A 190 2.44 -26.55 -7.50
C PRO A 190 2.57 -27.86 -6.75
N SER A 191 1.45 -28.55 -6.55
CA SER A 191 1.49 -29.93 -6.08
C SER A 191 1.94 -30.82 -7.24
N THR A 192 3.01 -31.61 -7.04
CA THR A 192 3.48 -32.56 -8.06
C THR A 192 3.63 -33.95 -7.45
N ASP A 193 3.54 -35.00 -8.27
CA ASP A 193 3.67 -36.38 -7.81
C ASP A 193 5.13 -36.78 -7.55
N ILE A 194 6.07 -36.13 -8.23
CA ILE A 194 7.48 -36.57 -8.29
C ILE A 194 8.46 -35.68 -7.53
N TYR A 195 8.13 -34.40 -7.31
CA TYR A 195 8.99 -33.45 -6.61
C TYR A 195 8.27 -32.76 -5.45
N MET A 196 9.05 -32.29 -4.48
CA MET A 196 8.65 -31.33 -3.48
C MET A 196 9.54 -30.10 -3.55
N TYR A 197 9.01 -28.97 -3.09
CA TYR A 197 9.74 -27.71 -2.98
C TYR A 197 10.17 -27.53 -1.53
N ILE A 198 11.45 -27.26 -1.29
CA ILE A 198 12.00 -27.10 0.07
C ILE A 198 11.74 -25.69 0.60
N TYR A 199 11.71 -24.71 -0.31
CA TYR A 199 11.67 -23.30 0.05
C TYR A 199 10.30 -22.68 -0.27
N ALA A 200 9.99 -21.60 0.46
CA ALA A 200 8.70 -20.91 0.35
C ALA A 200 8.43 -20.30 -1.03
N GLN A 201 9.48 -19.95 -1.81
CA GLN A 201 9.35 -19.39 -3.16
C GLN A 201 9.31 -20.46 -4.26
N CYS A 202 9.06 -21.72 -3.91
CA CYS A 202 8.99 -22.84 -4.85
C CYS A 202 10.28 -23.06 -5.66
N ASN A 203 11.45 -22.75 -5.08
CA ASN A 203 12.74 -23.23 -5.56
C ASN A 203 13.19 -24.49 -4.78
N GLY A 204 14.32 -25.08 -5.19
CA GLY A 204 14.88 -26.26 -4.52
C GLY A 204 14.03 -27.52 -4.70
N LYS A 205 13.73 -27.87 -5.96
CA LYS A 205 13.00 -29.09 -6.30
C LYS A 205 13.79 -30.32 -5.86
N VAL A 206 13.17 -31.20 -5.07
CA VAL A 206 13.76 -32.47 -4.65
C VAL A 206 12.80 -33.62 -4.94
N HIS A 207 13.34 -34.70 -5.50
CA HIS A 207 12.57 -35.89 -5.79
C HIS A 207 12.00 -36.50 -4.52
N LYS A 208 10.69 -36.75 -4.50
CA LYS A 208 10.02 -37.44 -3.38
C LYS A 208 10.63 -38.82 -3.11
N ALA A 209 11.01 -39.54 -4.16
CA ALA A 209 11.66 -40.84 -4.05
C ALA A 209 13.00 -40.79 -3.29
N VAL A 210 13.74 -39.68 -3.37
CA VAL A 210 15.01 -39.52 -2.62
C VAL A 210 14.73 -39.35 -1.13
N LEU A 211 13.70 -38.59 -0.76
CA LEU A 211 13.28 -38.40 0.63
C LEU A 211 12.78 -39.72 1.24
N TYR A 212 11.81 -40.37 0.58
CA TYR A 212 11.22 -41.60 1.11
C TYR A 212 12.17 -42.80 1.01
N GLY A 213 12.89 -42.92 -0.11
CA GLY A 213 13.87 -43.98 -0.31
C GLY A 213 15.08 -43.83 0.59
N GLY A 214 15.57 -42.60 0.82
CA GLY A 214 16.70 -42.33 1.70
C GLY A 214 16.40 -42.65 3.17
N VAL A 215 15.25 -42.22 3.67
CA VAL A 215 14.81 -42.55 5.05
C VAL A 215 14.57 -44.06 5.19
N GLY A 216 13.93 -44.69 4.20
CA GLY A 216 13.73 -46.15 4.20
C GLY A 216 15.05 -46.94 4.23
N ALA A 217 15.99 -46.57 3.37
CA ALA A 217 17.30 -47.24 3.28
C ALA A 217 18.12 -47.09 4.57
N THR A 218 18.14 -45.88 5.16
CA THR A 218 18.88 -45.65 6.41
C THR A 218 18.28 -46.43 7.59
N LEU A 219 16.95 -46.48 7.71
CA LEU A 219 16.27 -47.29 8.73
C LEU A 219 16.53 -48.79 8.53
N ALA A 220 16.49 -49.29 7.30
CA ALA A 220 16.78 -50.69 6.99
C ALA A 220 18.22 -51.07 7.38
N VAL A 221 19.20 -50.23 7.04
CA VAL A 221 20.61 -50.46 7.41
C VAL A 221 20.78 -50.43 8.93
N LEU A 222 20.14 -49.49 9.63
CA LEU A 222 20.17 -49.42 11.10
C LEU A 222 19.60 -50.69 11.74
N LEU A 223 18.47 -51.21 11.23
CA LEU A 223 17.88 -52.46 11.71
C LEU A 223 18.83 -53.65 11.51
N ILE A 224 19.49 -53.75 10.35
CA ILE A 224 20.47 -54.81 10.09
C ILE A 224 21.64 -54.72 11.07
N LEU A 225 22.15 -53.52 11.35
CA LEU A 225 23.21 -53.31 12.34
C LEU A 225 22.78 -53.72 13.75
N ILE A 226 21.55 -53.39 14.16
CA ILE A 226 21.01 -53.79 15.47
C ILE A 226 20.88 -55.33 15.56
N VAL A 227 20.34 -55.98 14.53
CA VAL A 227 20.19 -57.44 14.50
C VAL A 227 21.55 -58.14 14.56
N THR A 228 22.52 -57.69 13.75
CA THR A 228 23.87 -58.26 13.75
C THR A 228 24.56 -58.08 15.11
N LEU A 229 24.49 -56.90 15.73
CA LEU A 229 24.99 -56.67 17.09
C LEU A 229 24.29 -57.56 18.11
N GLY A 230 22.97 -57.71 18.03
CA GLY A 230 22.18 -58.60 18.89
C GLY A 230 22.63 -60.07 18.80
N ILE A 231 22.89 -60.56 17.58
CA ILE A 231 23.42 -61.91 17.34
C ILE A 231 24.82 -62.06 17.96
N LEU A 232 25.70 -61.08 17.77
CA LEU A 232 27.07 -61.10 18.32
C LEU A 232 27.06 -61.10 19.85
N LEU A 233 26.21 -60.29 20.49
CA LEU A 233 26.05 -60.25 21.95
C LEU A 233 25.44 -61.55 22.51
N CYS A 234 24.50 -62.18 21.80
CA CYS A 234 23.96 -63.49 22.20
C CYS A 234 25.04 -64.58 22.13
N LYS A 235 25.89 -64.57 21.08
CA LYS A 235 27.02 -65.49 20.96
C LYS A 235 28.07 -65.27 22.05
N SER A 236 28.39 -64.03 22.41
CA SER A 236 29.38 -63.73 23.45
C SER A 236 28.89 -64.14 24.84
N ARG A 237 27.61 -63.94 25.18
CA ARG A 237 26.98 -64.43 26.42
C ARG A 237 26.95 -65.95 26.51
N LYS A 238 26.74 -66.66 25.39
CA LYS A 238 26.84 -68.13 25.33
C LYS A 238 28.27 -68.62 25.57
N ARG A 239 29.29 -67.93 25.04
CA ARG A 239 30.72 -68.25 25.31
C ARG A 239 31.14 -68.01 26.75
N THR A 240 30.57 -67.02 27.44
CA THR A 240 30.86 -66.75 28.86
C THR A 240 30.10 -67.66 29.84
N ARG A 241 29.10 -68.43 29.38
CA ARG A 241 28.38 -69.47 30.15
C ARG A 241 28.90 -70.89 29.89
N ILE A 242 30.19 -71.08 29.63
CA ILE A 242 30.84 -72.39 29.78
C ILE A 242 31.37 -72.45 31.22
N PRO A 243 30.83 -73.30 32.12
CA PRO A 243 31.33 -73.43 33.47
C PRO A 243 32.73 -74.07 33.46
N ARG A 244 33.66 -73.44 34.17
CA ARG A 244 34.99 -73.96 34.48
C ARG A 244 34.84 -74.93 35.65
N ASN A 245 34.93 -76.25 35.41
CA ASN A 245 35.37 -77.30 36.36
C ASN A 245 35.13 -78.70 35.76
N VAL A 246 36.16 -79.56 35.75
CA VAL A 246 36.24 -80.84 36.51
C VAL A 246 37.68 -81.36 36.38
N TYR A 247 38.28 -81.64 37.53
CA TYR A 247 39.54 -82.37 37.75
C TYR A 247 39.35 -83.88 37.49
N GLU A 248 40.49 -84.57 37.33
CA GLU A 248 40.79 -85.97 37.67
C GLU A 248 40.72 -87.11 36.62
N ASN A 249 41.90 -87.74 36.52
CA ASN A 249 42.25 -89.16 36.41
C ASN A 249 42.15 -89.88 35.06
N MET A 250 43.33 -90.27 34.51
CA MET A 250 43.63 -91.69 34.28
C MET A 250 45.13 -91.97 34.01
N SER A 251 45.66 -92.93 34.79
CA SER A 251 46.81 -93.85 34.57
C SER A 251 48.24 -93.33 34.64
#